data_AF-A0A2P1GES3-F1
#
_entry.id   AF-A0A2P1GES3-F1
#
_cell.length_a   1.000
_cell.length_b   1.000
_cell.length_c   1.000
_cell.angle_alpha   90.00
_cell.angle_beta   90.00
_cell.angle_gamma   90.00
#
_symmetry.space_group_name_H-M   'P 1'
#
loop_
_entity.id
_entity.type
_entity.pdbx_description
1 polymer ?
#
loop_
_entity_poly.entity_id
_entity_poly.type
_entity_poly.pdbx_seq_one_letter_code
_entity_poly.pdbx_strand_id
1 'polypeptide(L)'
;MQTRNTFSWIKEQITRSISISLMIYIITRTSISSAYPIFAQQGYENPREATGRIVCANCHLANKPVDIEVPQAVLPDTVFEAVVRIPYDKQVKQVLANGKKGGLNVGAVLILPEGFELAPSDRISPEMKEKIGNLSFQSYRPNQKNILVIGPVPGQKYSEITFPILSPDPATKKDVHFLKYPIYVGGNRGRGQIYPDGSKSNNTVYNATGAGIVSKIIRKEKGGYEITITDPSDGRQVVDIIPPGPELLVSEGESIKFDQPLTSNPNVGGFGQGDAEIVLQDPLRVQGLLLFLASVILAQIFLVLKKKQFEKVQLAEMNF
;
A
#
# COMPACT_ATOMS: atom_id res chain seq x y z
N MET A 1 -51.51 -46.87 19.72
CA MET A 1 -50.76 -46.23 18.60
C MET A 1 -50.23 -44.90 19.09
N GLN A 2 -48.94 -44.83 19.39
CA GLN A 2 -48.27 -43.62 19.86
C GLN A 2 -48.09 -42.68 18.66
N THR A 3 -48.85 -41.59 18.62
CA THR A 3 -48.70 -40.52 17.63
C THR A 3 -47.37 -39.80 17.88
N ARG A 4 -46.30 -40.31 17.28
CA ARG A 4 -45.01 -39.62 17.22
C ARG A 4 -45.23 -38.25 16.59
N ASN A 5 -44.97 -37.19 17.34
CA ASN A 5 -44.99 -35.80 16.91
C ASN A 5 -43.93 -35.56 15.83
N THR A 6 -44.25 -35.92 14.59
CA THR A 6 -43.43 -35.72 13.38
C THR A 6 -42.99 -34.27 13.22
N PHE A 7 -43.84 -33.33 13.65
CA PHE A 7 -43.56 -31.90 13.60
C PHE A 7 -42.40 -31.45 14.53
N SER A 8 -42.27 -32.09 15.70
CA SER A 8 -41.16 -31.83 16.63
C SER A 8 -39.82 -32.25 16.04
N TRP A 9 -39.80 -33.44 15.43
CA TRP A 9 -38.59 -34.03 14.83
C TRP A 9 -38.10 -33.23 13.61
N ILE A 10 -39.02 -32.71 12.79
CA ILE A 10 -38.69 -31.85 11.64
C ILE A 10 -38.09 -30.51 12.12
N LYS A 11 -38.66 -29.91 13.17
CA LYS A 11 -38.15 -28.66 13.74
C LYS A 11 -36.73 -28.85 14.30
N GLU A 12 -36.48 -29.96 14.97
CA GLU A 12 -35.16 -30.28 15.53
C GLU A 12 -34.11 -30.52 14.42
N GLN A 13 -34.48 -31.21 13.33
CA GLN A 13 -33.60 -31.37 12.16
C GLN A 13 -33.28 -30.05 11.46
N ILE A 14 -34.26 -29.17 11.28
CA ILE A 14 -34.04 -27.84 10.66
C ILE A 14 -33.10 -27.00 11.53
N THR A 15 -33.32 -26.97 12.84
CA THR A 15 -32.49 -26.20 13.78
C THR A 15 -31.04 -26.72 13.77
N ARG A 16 -30.88 -28.05 13.70
CA ARG A 16 -29.56 -28.70 13.63
C ARG A 16 -28.86 -28.43 12.30
N SER A 17 -29.59 -28.41 11.19
CA SER A 17 -29.06 -28.07 9.85
C SER A 17 -28.59 -26.60 9.76
N ILE A 18 -29.35 -25.67 10.35
CA ILE A 18 -28.97 -24.25 10.42
C ILE A 18 -27.71 -24.08 11.28
N SER A 19 -27.63 -24.76 12.42
CA SER A 19 -26.46 -24.72 13.31
C SER A 19 -25.19 -25.26 12.63
N ILE A 20 -25.32 -26.38 11.91
CA ILE A 20 -24.22 -26.97 11.13
C ILE A 20 -23.79 -26.02 9.99
N SER A 21 -24.75 -25.43 9.27
CA SER A 21 -24.45 -24.48 8.19
C SER A 21 -23.76 -23.21 8.72
N LEU A 22 -24.16 -22.72 9.89
CA LEU A 22 -23.54 -21.58 10.56
C LEU A 22 -22.11 -21.90 11.01
N MET A 23 -21.88 -23.10 11.54
CA MET A 23 -20.53 -23.58 11.90
C MET A 23 -19.63 -23.73 10.67
N ILE A 24 -20.13 -24.29 9.57
CA ILE A 24 -19.38 -24.39 8.30
C ILE A 24 -19.05 -23.00 7.76
N TYR A 25 -19.99 -22.05 7.83
CA TYR A 25 -19.76 -20.65 7.45
C TYR A 25 -18.67 -19.99 8.31
N ILE A 26 -18.63 -20.26 9.63
CA ILE A 26 -17.59 -19.74 10.52
C ILE A 26 -16.22 -20.37 10.22
N ILE A 27 -16.17 -21.69 9.95
CA ILE A 27 -14.92 -22.41 9.66
C ILE A 27 -14.35 -22.05 8.28
N THR A 28 -15.21 -21.76 7.30
CA THR A 28 -14.81 -21.36 5.94
C THR A 28 -14.44 -19.87 5.84
N ARG A 29 -14.59 -19.07 6.90
CA ARG A 29 -13.98 -17.74 6.95
C ARG A 29 -12.46 -17.90 6.94
N THR A 30 -11.88 -17.66 5.77
CA THR A 30 -10.45 -17.47 5.64
C THR A 30 -10.02 -16.37 6.60
N SER A 31 -8.99 -16.64 7.41
CA SER A 31 -8.42 -15.62 8.28
C SER A 31 -7.82 -14.54 7.39
N ILE A 32 -8.55 -13.43 7.22
CA ILE A 32 -8.12 -12.31 6.40
C ILE A 32 -6.85 -11.77 7.02
N SER A 33 -5.76 -11.81 6.26
CA SER A 33 -4.51 -11.17 6.65
C SER A 33 -4.71 -9.66 6.78
N SER A 34 -4.60 -9.16 7.99
CA SER A 34 -4.75 -7.76 8.36
C SER A 34 -3.56 -6.89 7.96
N ALA A 35 -3.73 -6.07 6.91
CA ALA A 35 -2.88 -4.91 6.63
C ALA A 35 -3.82 -3.70 6.50
N TYR A 36 -4.00 -2.95 7.59
CA TYR A 36 -5.10 -1.98 7.67
C TYR A 36 -4.62 -0.53 7.61
N PRO A 37 -5.04 0.22 6.58
CA PRO A 37 -4.91 1.68 6.58
C PRO A 37 -5.59 2.36 7.78
N ILE A 38 -6.60 1.71 8.40
CA ILE A 38 -7.34 2.27 9.54
C ILE A 38 -6.44 2.59 10.74
N PHE A 39 -5.34 1.85 10.95
CA PHE A 39 -4.41 2.13 12.05
C PHE A 39 -3.63 3.42 11.83
N ALA A 40 -3.28 3.73 10.57
CA ALA A 40 -2.70 5.02 10.24
C ALA A 40 -3.73 6.12 10.52
N GLN A 41 -4.96 5.96 10.01
CA GLN A 41 -6.05 6.93 10.22
C GLN A 41 -6.30 7.16 11.72
N GLN A 42 -6.33 6.13 12.55
CA GLN A 42 -6.59 6.30 13.99
C GLN A 42 -5.41 6.90 14.76
N GLY A 43 -4.17 6.55 14.38
CA GLY A 43 -2.97 6.93 15.13
C GLY A 43 -2.30 8.23 14.69
N TYR A 44 -2.55 8.68 13.46
CA TYR A 44 -1.82 9.81 12.86
C TYR A 44 -2.77 10.76 12.13
N GLU A 45 -2.59 12.06 12.37
CA GLU A 45 -3.44 13.08 11.73
C GLU A 45 -3.09 13.29 10.25
N ASN A 46 -1.81 13.17 9.90
CA ASN A 46 -1.35 13.18 8.53
C ASN A 46 -0.57 11.88 8.28
N PRO A 47 -0.84 11.14 7.18
CA PRO A 47 -0.11 9.91 6.90
C PRO A 47 1.35 10.15 6.48
N ARG A 48 1.75 11.39 6.19
CA ARG A 48 3.11 11.76 5.82
C ARG A 48 3.70 12.74 6.82
N GLU A 49 4.82 12.35 7.41
CA GLU A 49 5.60 13.15 8.34
C GLU A 49 6.32 14.30 7.60
N ALA A 50 6.77 15.31 8.32
CA ALA A 50 7.53 16.45 7.76
C ALA A 50 8.83 16.01 7.06
N THR A 51 9.39 14.86 7.45
CA THR A 51 10.55 14.23 6.82
C THR A 51 10.24 13.62 5.45
N GLY A 52 8.97 13.53 5.06
CA GLY A 52 8.49 12.84 3.87
C GLY A 52 8.25 11.34 4.05
N ARG A 53 8.52 10.79 5.25
CA ARG A 53 8.22 9.40 5.60
C ARG A 53 6.71 9.20 5.78
N ILE A 54 6.18 8.10 5.28
CA ILE A 54 4.80 7.68 5.47
C ILE A 54 4.71 6.79 6.71
N VAL A 55 3.74 7.07 7.58
CA VAL A 55 3.58 6.48 8.91
C VAL A 55 3.38 4.96 8.91
N CYS A 56 2.97 4.38 7.78
CA CYS A 56 2.90 2.93 7.58
C CYS A 56 4.25 2.24 7.86
N ALA A 57 5.37 2.91 7.59
CA ALA A 57 6.71 2.43 7.85
C ALA A 57 7.04 2.31 9.36
N ASN A 58 6.21 2.83 10.26
CA ASN A 58 6.40 2.69 11.71
C ASN A 58 6.00 1.29 12.20
N CYS A 59 5.10 0.59 11.48
CA CYS A 59 4.68 -0.77 11.80
C CYS A 59 5.12 -1.81 10.77
N HIS A 60 5.26 -1.41 9.51
CA HIS A 60 5.72 -2.26 8.41
C HIS A 60 7.21 -2.00 8.15
N LEU A 61 8.06 -2.72 8.87
CA LEU A 61 9.49 -2.40 9.01
C LEU A 61 10.35 -2.91 7.86
N ALA A 62 9.86 -3.86 7.07
CA ALA A 62 10.58 -4.34 5.89
C ALA A 62 10.35 -3.37 4.73
N ASN A 63 11.44 -3.02 4.03
CA ASN A 63 11.38 -2.19 2.84
C ASN A 63 11.25 -3.04 1.57
N LYS A 64 10.32 -2.68 0.70
CA LYS A 64 10.13 -3.30 -0.60
C LYS A 64 9.64 -2.27 -1.63
N PRO A 65 10.00 -2.38 -2.92
CA PRO A 65 9.66 -1.36 -3.91
C PRO A 65 8.15 -1.27 -4.17
N VAL A 66 7.68 -0.06 -4.41
CA VAL A 66 6.34 0.31 -4.88
C VAL A 66 6.54 1.31 -6.01
N ASP A 67 5.72 1.22 -7.03
CA ASP A 67 5.80 2.08 -8.21
C ASP A 67 4.47 2.81 -8.43
N ILE A 68 4.54 3.98 -9.04
CA ILE A 68 3.37 4.80 -9.37
C ILE A 68 3.51 5.35 -10.78
N GLU A 69 2.50 5.08 -11.60
CA GLU A 69 2.38 5.64 -12.94
C GLU A 69 1.23 6.63 -12.99
N VAL A 70 1.53 7.84 -13.45
CA VAL A 70 0.56 8.91 -13.66
C VAL A 70 0.83 9.59 -15.01
N PRO A 71 -0.17 10.22 -15.63
CA PRO A 71 0.06 11.05 -16.81
C PRO A 71 1.03 12.18 -16.48
N GLN A 72 1.87 12.53 -17.45
CA GLN A 72 2.81 13.65 -17.31
C GLN A 72 2.07 14.98 -17.11
N ALA A 73 0.94 15.17 -17.79
CA ALA A 73 0.10 16.34 -17.67
C ALA A 73 -1.38 15.97 -17.79
N VAL A 74 -2.23 16.74 -17.12
CA VAL A 74 -3.70 16.62 -17.19
C VAL A 74 -4.32 18.00 -17.35
N LEU A 75 -5.44 18.04 -18.06
CA LEU A 75 -6.29 19.23 -18.16
C LEU A 75 -7.12 19.40 -16.88
N PRO A 76 -7.65 20.61 -16.60
CA PRO A 76 -8.60 20.82 -15.51
C PRO A 76 -9.91 20.02 -15.71
N ASP A 77 -10.61 19.70 -14.61
CA ASP A 77 -11.88 18.95 -14.58
C ASP A 77 -11.87 17.67 -15.43
N THR A 78 -10.76 16.93 -15.38
CA THR A 78 -10.53 15.73 -16.20
C THR A 78 -10.27 14.53 -15.29
N VAL A 79 -10.94 13.41 -15.59
CA VAL A 79 -10.70 12.14 -14.90
C VAL A 79 -9.49 11.45 -15.54
N PHE A 80 -8.53 11.04 -14.72
CA PHE A 80 -7.34 10.28 -15.14
C PHE A 80 -7.05 9.11 -14.21
N GLU A 81 -6.23 8.18 -14.69
CA GLU A 81 -5.80 7.00 -13.94
C GLU A 81 -4.46 7.27 -13.24
N ALA A 82 -4.38 7.04 -11.94
CA ALA A 82 -3.11 6.87 -11.23
C ALA A 82 -2.94 5.40 -10.85
N VAL A 83 -1.93 4.73 -11.41
CA VAL A 83 -1.74 3.29 -11.25
C VAL A 83 -0.65 3.03 -10.23
N VAL A 84 -1.00 2.39 -9.12
CA VAL A 84 -0.06 2.02 -8.05
C VAL A 84 0.26 0.54 -8.17
N ARG A 85 1.54 0.20 -8.38
CA ARG A 85 2.02 -1.18 -8.45
C ARG A 85 2.71 -1.59 -7.16
N ILE A 86 2.27 -2.69 -6.58
CA ILE A 86 2.79 -3.29 -5.35
C ILE A 86 3.28 -4.71 -5.69
N PRO A 87 4.42 -4.84 -6.41
CA PRO A 87 4.87 -6.11 -6.94
C PRO A 87 5.33 -7.04 -5.82
N TYR A 88 4.99 -8.32 -5.86
CA TYR A 88 5.58 -9.32 -4.97
C TYR A 88 5.49 -10.72 -5.59
N ASP A 89 6.30 -11.64 -5.10
CA ASP A 89 6.21 -13.03 -5.52
C ASP A 89 4.92 -13.68 -4.98
N LYS A 90 3.99 -13.95 -5.89
CA LYS A 90 2.66 -14.51 -5.62
C LYS A 90 2.71 -15.96 -5.13
N GLN A 91 3.84 -16.66 -5.30
CA GLN A 91 4.00 -18.02 -4.77
C GLN A 91 4.33 -18.04 -3.27
N VAL A 92 4.87 -16.94 -2.76
CA VAL A 92 5.27 -16.82 -1.36
C VAL A 92 4.05 -16.67 -0.46
N LYS A 93 4.09 -17.38 0.67
CA LYS A 93 3.08 -17.33 1.73
C LYS A 93 3.67 -16.70 2.98
N GLN A 94 2.87 -15.92 3.70
CA GLN A 94 3.24 -15.30 4.97
C GLN A 94 2.63 -16.04 6.16
N VAL A 95 3.15 -15.76 7.35
CA VAL A 95 2.55 -16.21 8.61
C VAL A 95 1.29 -15.38 8.93
N LEU A 96 0.15 -16.07 9.05
CA LEU A 96 -1.11 -15.49 9.50
C LEU A 96 -1.15 -15.35 11.04
N ALA A 97 -2.13 -14.62 11.57
CA ALA A 97 -2.27 -14.41 13.01
C ALA A 97 -2.37 -15.71 13.84
N ASN A 98 -2.84 -16.81 13.23
CA ASN A 98 -2.94 -18.13 13.85
C ASN A 98 -1.67 -18.99 13.70
N GLY A 99 -0.59 -18.46 13.11
CA GLY A 99 0.68 -19.15 12.86
C GLY A 99 0.72 -20.01 11.58
N LYS A 100 -0.41 -20.20 10.87
CA LYS A 100 -0.43 -20.94 9.60
C LYS A 100 0.10 -20.07 8.45
N LYS A 101 0.63 -20.70 7.41
CA LYS A 101 1.05 -20.01 6.17
C LYS A 101 -0.17 -19.71 5.27
N GLY A 102 -0.29 -18.47 4.80
CA GLY A 102 -1.39 -18.01 3.94
C GLY A 102 -0.98 -16.92 2.96
N GLY A 103 -1.93 -16.47 2.14
CA GLY A 103 -1.70 -15.43 1.13
C GLY A 103 -1.42 -14.05 1.73
N LEU A 104 -0.89 -13.16 0.88
CA LEU A 104 -0.65 -11.77 1.22
C LEU A 104 -1.80 -10.88 0.77
N ASN A 105 -2.13 -9.92 1.61
CA ASN A 105 -3.00 -8.80 1.25
C ASN A 105 -2.15 -7.56 1.01
N VAL A 106 -2.71 -6.63 0.24
CA VAL A 106 -2.09 -5.34 -0.07
C VAL A 106 -2.98 -4.20 0.39
N GLY A 107 -2.36 -3.05 0.59
CA GLY A 107 -3.03 -1.78 0.83
C GLY A 107 -2.14 -0.62 0.39
N ALA A 108 -2.75 0.53 0.15
CA ALA A 108 -2.03 1.72 -0.26
C ALA A 108 -2.65 2.99 0.34
N VAL A 109 -1.82 4.02 0.45
CA VAL A 109 -2.21 5.40 0.68
C VAL A 109 -1.65 6.23 -0.47
N LEU A 110 -2.51 7.03 -1.10
CA LEU A 110 -2.17 7.94 -2.19
C LEU A 110 -2.46 9.36 -1.72
N ILE A 111 -1.43 10.20 -1.68
CA ILE A 111 -1.49 11.59 -1.23
C ILE A 111 -1.40 12.46 -2.47
N LEU A 112 -2.52 13.09 -2.81
CA LEU A 112 -2.65 13.97 -3.95
C LEU A 112 -2.49 15.45 -3.54
N PRO A 113 -2.18 16.33 -4.50
CA PRO A 113 -2.21 17.76 -4.26
C PRO A 113 -3.61 18.24 -3.86
N GLU A 114 -3.69 19.40 -3.22
CA GLU A 114 -4.99 19.98 -2.87
C GLU A 114 -5.86 20.22 -4.12
N GLY A 115 -7.17 20.05 -3.95
CA GLY A 115 -8.15 20.17 -5.02
C GLY A 115 -8.36 18.91 -5.86
N PHE A 116 -7.38 18.01 -5.96
CA PHE A 116 -7.54 16.68 -6.55
C PHE A 116 -8.33 15.78 -5.62
N GLU A 117 -9.23 14.98 -6.18
CA GLU A 117 -10.07 14.08 -5.40
C GLU A 117 -10.43 12.82 -6.19
N LEU A 118 -11.01 11.84 -5.50
CA LEU A 118 -11.56 10.65 -6.14
C LEU A 118 -12.66 11.06 -7.13
N ALA A 119 -12.60 10.56 -8.36
CA ALA A 119 -13.59 10.86 -9.37
C ALA A 119 -14.99 10.35 -8.96
N PRO A 120 -16.05 11.15 -9.12
CA PRO A 120 -17.42 10.71 -8.94
C PRO A 120 -17.78 9.52 -9.84
N SER A 121 -18.55 8.56 -9.31
CA SER A 121 -18.87 7.31 -10.01
C SER A 121 -19.54 7.48 -11.37
N ASP A 122 -20.25 8.58 -11.60
CA ASP A 122 -20.89 8.95 -12.86
C ASP A 122 -19.91 9.48 -13.91
N ARG A 123 -18.75 10.01 -13.48
CA ARG A 123 -17.68 10.51 -14.36
C ARG A 123 -16.66 9.43 -14.75
N ILE A 124 -16.68 8.26 -14.11
CA ILE A 124 -15.76 7.15 -14.40
C ILE A 124 -16.27 6.36 -15.61
N SER A 125 -15.41 6.19 -16.62
CA SER A 125 -15.71 5.43 -17.83
C SER A 125 -15.96 3.94 -17.53
N PRO A 126 -16.76 3.23 -18.36
CA PRO A 126 -16.99 1.79 -18.17
C PRO A 126 -15.72 0.95 -18.15
N GLU A 127 -14.75 1.27 -19.02
CA GLU A 127 -13.44 0.60 -19.07
C GLU A 127 -12.67 0.76 -17.75
N MET A 128 -12.65 1.97 -17.19
CA MET A 128 -11.97 2.24 -15.93
C MET A 128 -12.68 1.54 -14.75
N LYS A 129 -14.02 1.48 -14.75
CA LYS A 129 -14.78 0.72 -13.75
C LYS A 129 -14.44 -0.76 -13.76
N GLU A 130 -14.22 -1.35 -14.95
CA GLU A 130 -13.80 -2.74 -15.07
C GLU A 130 -12.41 -2.98 -14.45
N LYS A 131 -11.45 -2.10 -14.72
CA LYS A 131 -10.10 -2.16 -14.11
C LYS A 131 -10.14 -2.04 -12.58
N ILE A 132 -10.95 -1.12 -12.05
CA ILE A 132 -11.14 -0.92 -10.61
C ILE A 132 -11.82 -2.14 -9.97
N GLY A 133 -12.78 -2.75 -10.67
CA GLY A 133 -13.56 -3.87 -10.18
C GLY A 133 -14.32 -3.51 -8.89
N ASN A 134 -14.10 -4.29 -7.82
CA ASN A 134 -14.82 -4.15 -6.55
C ASN A 134 -14.01 -3.40 -5.48
N LEU A 135 -13.01 -2.63 -5.89
CA LEU A 135 -12.22 -1.82 -4.96
C LEU A 135 -13.05 -0.64 -4.45
N SER A 136 -12.88 -0.32 -3.17
CA SER A 136 -13.56 0.80 -2.52
C SER A 136 -12.51 1.71 -1.90
N PHE A 137 -12.37 2.90 -2.48
CA PHE A 137 -11.46 3.93 -2.01
C PHE A 137 -12.13 4.75 -0.90
N GLN A 138 -11.35 5.12 0.11
CA GLN A 138 -11.82 5.96 1.20
C GLN A 138 -10.91 7.16 1.36
N SER A 139 -11.47 8.29 1.79
CA SER A 139 -10.65 9.43 2.21
C SER A 139 -9.98 9.12 3.55
N TYR A 140 -8.76 9.60 3.75
CA TYR A 140 -8.01 9.42 5.01
C TYR A 140 -8.76 10.04 6.20
N ARG A 141 -9.35 11.22 5.97
CA ARG A 141 -10.26 11.93 6.89
C ARG A 141 -11.46 12.44 6.10
N PRO A 142 -12.61 12.71 6.74
CA PRO A 142 -13.76 13.34 6.08
C PRO A 142 -13.43 14.66 5.36
N ASN A 143 -12.51 15.44 5.92
CA ASN A 143 -12.11 16.75 5.38
C ASN A 143 -10.92 16.68 4.39
N GLN A 144 -10.25 15.53 4.27
CA GLN A 144 -9.07 15.35 3.42
C GLN A 144 -9.40 14.47 2.21
N LYS A 145 -10.08 15.04 1.22
CA LYS A 145 -10.51 14.31 0.02
C LYS A 145 -9.37 13.96 -0.95
N ASN A 146 -8.26 14.68 -0.85
CA ASN A 146 -7.06 14.47 -1.66
C ASN A 146 -6.16 13.33 -1.14
N ILE A 147 -6.44 12.79 0.04
CA ILE A 147 -5.68 11.66 0.59
C ILE A 147 -6.58 10.43 0.55
N LEU A 148 -6.23 9.48 -0.30
CA LEU A 148 -7.01 8.27 -0.55
C LEU A 148 -6.33 7.06 0.06
N VAL A 149 -7.10 6.19 0.71
CA VAL A 149 -6.64 4.92 1.27
C VAL A 149 -7.44 3.75 0.71
N ILE A 150 -6.76 2.62 0.55
CA ILE A 150 -7.34 1.36 0.09
C ILE A 150 -6.69 0.19 0.83
N GLY A 151 -7.49 -0.83 1.12
CA GLY A 151 -7.02 -2.09 1.70
C GLY A 151 -7.57 -2.37 3.10
N PRO A 152 -7.37 -3.60 3.60
CA PRO A 152 -6.68 -4.70 2.94
C PRO A 152 -7.51 -5.32 1.81
N VAL A 153 -6.85 -5.60 0.68
CA VAL A 153 -7.44 -6.35 -0.44
C VAL A 153 -6.55 -7.52 -0.86
N PRO A 154 -7.09 -8.58 -1.49
CA PRO A 154 -6.31 -9.75 -1.89
C PRO A 154 -5.17 -9.40 -2.86
N GLY A 155 -3.91 -9.60 -2.44
CA GLY A 155 -2.73 -9.23 -3.24
C GLY A 155 -2.58 -10.03 -4.53
N GLN A 156 -3.12 -11.26 -4.56
CA GLN A 156 -3.08 -12.10 -5.76
C GLN A 156 -3.77 -11.43 -6.95
N LYS A 157 -4.89 -10.75 -6.66
CA LYS A 157 -5.74 -10.08 -7.64
C LYS A 157 -5.33 -8.63 -7.84
N TYR A 158 -4.99 -7.91 -6.76
CA TYR A 158 -4.79 -6.47 -6.78
C TYR A 158 -3.32 -6.08 -6.55
N SER A 159 -2.39 -6.74 -7.25
CA SER A 159 -0.98 -6.31 -7.24
C SER A 159 -0.78 -4.95 -7.92
N GLU A 160 -1.74 -4.55 -8.76
CA GLU A 160 -1.83 -3.23 -9.37
C GLU A 160 -3.20 -2.65 -9.01
N ILE A 161 -3.21 -1.37 -8.62
CA ILE A 161 -4.42 -0.66 -8.16
C ILE A 161 -4.53 0.64 -8.95
N THR A 162 -5.58 0.74 -9.76
CA THR A 162 -5.90 1.95 -10.53
C THR A 162 -6.81 2.86 -9.71
N PHE A 163 -6.35 4.07 -9.42
CA PHE A 163 -7.12 5.12 -8.76
C PHE A 163 -7.73 6.05 -9.82
N PRO A 164 -9.07 6.22 -9.84
CA PRO A 164 -9.73 7.20 -10.70
C PRO A 164 -9.69 8.58 -10.04
N ILE A 165 -8.84 9.48 -10.54
CA ILE A 165 -8.64 10.81 -9.95
C ILE A 165 -9.27 11.87 -10.83
N LEU A 166 -9.97 12.83 -10.22
CA LEU A 166 -10.47 14.03 -10.88
C LEU A 166 -9.51 15.20 -10.61
N SER A 167 -9.01 15.83 -11.67
CA SER A 167 -8.22 17.05 -11.55
C SER A 167 -9.11 18.26 -11.19
N PRO A 168 -8.60 19.20 -10.37
CA PRO A 168 -9.30 20.44 -10.06
C PRO A 168 -9.34 21.39 -11.26
N ASP A 169 -10.22 22.38 -11.18
CA ASP A 169 -10.30 23.48 -12.15
C ASP A 169 -9.97 24.84 -11.49
N PRO A 170 -8.83 25.46 -11.84
CA PRO A 170 -8.44 26.79 -11.36
C PRO A 170 -9.43 27.92 -11.70
N ALA A 171 -10.31 27.73 -12.69
CA ALA A 171 -11.35 28.73 -12.99
C ALA A 171 -12.36 28.83 -11.84
N THR A 172 -12.70 27.69 -11.22
CA THR A 172 -13.69 27.57 -10.15
C THR A 172 -13.07 27.56 -8.75
N LYS A 173 -11.92 26.90 -8.56
CA LYS A 173 -11.18 26.79 -7.29
C LYS A 173 -9.99 27.76 -7.28
N LYS A 174 -10.05 28.83 -6.49
CA LYS A 174 -9.06 29.93 -6.50
C LYS A 174 -7.73 29.61 -5.80
N ASP A 175 -7.73 28.59 -4.96
CA ASP A 175 -6.61 28.01 -4.23
C ASP A 175 -5.75 27.06 -5.08
N VAL A 176 -6.22 26.70 -6.28
CA VAL A 176 -5.50 25.82 -7.22
C VAL A 176 -4.93 26.62 -8.38
N HIS A 177 -3.72 26.28 -8.81
CA HIS A 177 -3.02 26.96 -9.90
C HIS A 177 -2.45 25.98 -10.92
N PHE A 178 -2.21 26.45 -12.15
CA PHE A 178 -1.56 25.64 -13.18
C PHE A 178 -0.06 25.51 -12.91
N LEU A 179 0.31 24.47 -12.18
CA LEU A 179 1.65 24.16 -11.72
C LEU A 179 1.97 22.67 -11.91
N LYS A 180 3.23 22.33 -11.69
CA LYS A 180 3.68 20.95 -11.48
C LYS A 180 3.53 20.61 -10.00
N TYR A 181 2.81 19.55 -9.70
CA TYR A 181 2.52 19.12 -8.34
C TYR A 181 3.10 17.74 -8.04
N PRO A 182 3.55 17.50 -6.79
CA PRO A 182 3.99 16.18 -6.37
C PRO A 182 2.81 15.28 -5.98
N ILE A 183 2.92 13.99 -6.26
CA ILE A 183 2.03 12.93 -5.79
C ILE A 183 2.90 11.95 -4.99
N TYR A 184 2.45 11.59 -3.78
CA TYR A 184 3.16 10.63 -2.94
C TYR A 184 2.33 9.37 -2.76
N VAL A 185 2.97 8.20 -2.83
CA VAL A 185 2.32 6.92 -2.59
C VAL A 185 3.07 6.13 -1.53
N GLY A 186 2.30 5.47 -0.66
CA GLY A 186 2.78 4.41 0.20
C GLY A 186 2.03 3.12 -0.12
N GLY A 187 2.74 2.03 -0.39
CA GLY A 187 2.14 0.72 -0.67
C GLY A 187 2.71 -0.36 0.24
N ASN A 188 1.85 -1.21 0.78
CA ASN A 188 2.26 -2.34 1.62
C ASN A 188 1.75 -3.66 1.04
N ARG A 189 2.56 -4.72 1.17
CA ARG A 189 2.10 -6.11 1.08
C ARG A 189 2.45 -6.90 2.34
N GLY A 190 1.55 -7.76 2.78
CA GLY A 190 1.74 -8.60 3.97
C GLY A 190 1.47 -7.87 5.29
N ARG A 191 1.60 -8.61 6.40
CA ARG A 191 1.27 -8.14 7.76
C ARG A 191 2.39 -7.32 8.39
N GLY A 192 2.02 -6.36 9.23
CA GLY A 192 2.95 -5.53 10.01
C GLY A 192 3.59 -6.27 11.18
N GLN A 193 4.65 -5.68 11.71
CA GLN A 193 5.47 -6.20 12.82
C GLN A 193 4.99 -5.70 14.19
N ILE A 194 4.33 -4.54 14.24
CA ILE A 194 3.95 -3.84 15.47
C ILE A 194 2.45 -3.49 15.41
N TYR A 195 1.74 -3.69 16.52
CA TYR A 195 0.35 -3.26 16.69
C TYR A 195 0.27 -1.82 17.25
N PRO A 196 -0.89 -1.14 17.14
CA PRO A 196 -1.04 0.22 17.65
C PRO A 196 -0.76 0.40 19.15
N ASP A 197 -0.88 -0.67 19.95
CA ASP A 197 -0.56 -0.68 21.38
C ASP A 197 0.95 -0.83 21.67
N GLY A 198 1.78 -0.93 20.62
CA GLY A 198 3.23 -1.13 20.72
C GLY A 198 3.65 -2.60 20.85
N SER A 199 2.71 -3.53 20.96
CA SER A 199 3.04 -4.96 21.06
C SER A 199 3.54 -5.52 19.72
N LYS A 200 4.46 -6.50 19.79
CA LYS A 200 4.98 -7.20 18.62
C LYS A 200 3.95 -8.20 18.08
N SER A 201 3.85 -8.30 16.76
CA SER A 201 3.07 -9.34 16.08
C SER A 201 3.86 -10.64 15.94
N ASN A 202 3.20 -11.73 15.57
CA ASN A 202 3.87 -12.99 15.23
C ASN A 202 4.56 -12.97 13.84
N ASN A 203 4.65 -11.82 13.18
CA ASN A 203 5.33 -11.62 11.89
C ASN A 203 6.61 -10.78 12.06
N THR A 204 7.35 -11.01 13.14
CA THR A 204 8.64 -10.36 13.44
C THR A 204 9.57 -11.33 14.17
N VAL A 205 10.82 -10.89 14.38
CA VAL A 205 11.84 -11.63 15.14
C VAL A 205 11.64 -11.40 16.64
N TYR A 206 11.75 -12.47 17.41
CA TYR A 206 11.79 -12.44 18.88
C TYR A 206 13.24 -12.60 19.35
N ASN A 207 13.69 -11.67 20.18
CA ASN A 207 15.05 -11.63 20.73
C ASN A 207 15.03 -12.04 22.19
N ALA A 208 16.17 -12.48 22.70
CA ALA A 208 16.38 -12.83 24.09
C ALA A 208 16.30 -11.61 25.01
N THR A 209 15.48 -11.69 26.05
CA THR A 209 15.33 -10.60 27.03
C THR A 209 16.52 -10.51 28.01
N GLY A 210 17.37 -11.54 28.07
CA GLY A 210 18.54 -11.62 28.92
C GLY A 210 19.67 -12.45 28.31
N ALA A 211 20.90 -12.26 28.79
CA ALA A 211 22.00 -13.17 28.51
C ALA A 211 21.95 -14.37 29.46
N GLY A 212 22.38 -15.55 29.01
CA GLY A 212 22.42 -16.73 29.87
C GLY A 212 22.48 -18.03 29.09
N ILE A 213 22.04 -19.11 29.73
CA ILE A 213 21.91 -20.44 29.12
C ILE A 213 20.43 -20.77 28.97
N VAL A 214 20.03 -21.26 27.80
CA VAL A 214 18.67 -21.74 27.56
C VAL A 214 18.45 -23.02 28.37
N SER A 215 17.70 -22.93 29.47
CA SER A 215 17.51 -24.06 30.38
C SER A 215 16.35 -24.95 30.00
N LYS A 216 15.31 -24.40 29.35
CA LYS A 216 14.12 -25.15 28.94
C LYS A 216 13.39 -24.50 27.78
N ILE A 217 12.90 -25.30 26.84
CA ILE A 217 12.04 -24.89 25.74
C ILE A 217 10.74 -25.71 25.78
N ILE A 218 9.61 -25.06 26.08
CA ILE A 218 8.28 -25.71 26.10
C ILE A 218 7.50 -25.27 24.87
N ARG A 219 7.05 -26.23 24.06
CA ARG A 219 6.13 -25.97 22.95
C ARG A 219 4.69 -25.89 23.47
N LYS A 220 3.98 -24.80 23.18
CA LYS A 220 2.58 -24.62 23.61
C LYS A 220 1.60 -25.36 22.69
N GLU A 221 0.46 -25.79 23.24
CA GLU A 221 -0.57 -26.54 22.50
C GLU A 221 -1.13 -25.78 21.29
N LYS A 222 -1.31 -24.46 21.42
CA LYS A 222 -1.78 -23.57 20.34
C LYS A 222 -0.66 -23.13 19.38
N GLY A 223 0.51 -23.77 19.48
CA GLY A 223 1.75 -23.35 18.83
C GLY A 223 2.47 -22.23 19.58
N GLY A 224 3.70 -21.96 19.17
CA GLY A 224 4.61 -21.07 19.90
C GLY A 224 5.45 -21.78 20.95
N TYR A 225 6.28 -21.01 21.63
CA TYR A 225 7.31 -21.49 22.54
C TYR A 225 7.34 -20.68 23.83
N GLU A 226 7.73 -21.32 24.92
CA GLU A 226 8.13 -20.69 26.17
C GLU A 226 9.57 -21.09 26.44
N ILE A 227 10.45 -20.10 26.54
CA ILE A 227 11.89 -20.30 26.64
C ILE A 227 12.33 -19.76 27.98
N THR A 228 12.89 -20.63 28.81
CA THR A 228 13.49 -20.24 30.08
C THR A 228 14.99 -20.03 29.88
N ILE A 229 15.45 -18.83 30.21
CA ILE A 229 16.86 -18.44 30.14
C ILE A 229 17.34 -18.25 31.58
N THR A 230 18.39 -18.99 31.95
CA THR A 230 18.99 -18.91 33.29
C THR A 230 20.31 -18.15 33.20
N ASP A 231 20.44 -17.09 33.99
CA ASP A 231 21.70 -16.38 34.14
C ASP A 231 22.65 -17.23 35.02
N PRO A 232 23.82 -17.64 34.50
CA PRO A 232 24.75 -18.47 35.26
C PRO A 232 25.43 -17.74 36.43
N SER A 233 25.37 -16.40 36.49
CA SER A 233 26.04 -15.60 37.51
C SER A 233 25.25 -15.44 38.81
N ASP A 234 23.92 -15.31 38.71
CA ASP A 234 23.03 -15.07 39.87
C ASP A 234 21.87 -16.08 39.98
N GLY A 235 21.74 -17.00 39.01
CA GLY A 235 20.70 -18.02 38.97
C GLY A 235 19.30 -17.49 38.64
N ARG A 236 19.15 -16.21 38.28
CA ARG A 236 17.85 -15.64 37.89
C ARG A 236 17.37 -16.28 36.59
N GLN A 237 16.07 -16.50 36.52
CA GLN A 237 15.40 -17.05 35.34
C GLN A 237 14.51 -15.99 34.70
N VAL A 238 14.64 -15.85 33.38
CA VAL A 238 13.77 -15.03 32.55
C VAL A 238 12.99 -15.95 31.61
N VAL A 239 11.71 -15.66 31.42
CA VAL A 239 10.83 -16.46 30.57
C VAL A 239 10.41 -15.65 29.35
N ASP A 240 10.87 -16.06 28.19
CA ASP A 240 10.52 -15.45 26.90
C ASP A 240 9.39 -16.24 26.24
N ILE A 241 8.30 -15.54 25.89
CA ILE A 241 7.12 -16.14 25.27
C ILE A 241 7.11 -15.77 23.79
N ILE A 242 7.11 -16.79 22.93
CA ILE A 242 7.12 -16.65 21.48
C ILE A 242 5.78 -17.14 20.92
N PRO A 243 5.03 -16.33 20.16
CA PRO A 243 3.76 -16.74 19.56
C PRO A 243 3.97 -17.74 18.42
N PRO A 244 2.91 -18.42 17.94
CA PRO A 244 3.02 -19.32 16.79
C PRO A 244 3.36 -18.55 15.51
N GLY A 245 4.33 -19.06 14.74
CA GLY A 245 4.68 -18.51 13.43
C GLY A 245 6.19 -18.51 13.14
N PRO A 246 6.99 -17.73 13.90
CA PRO A 246 8.44 -17.72 13.77
C PRO A 246 9.05 -19.09 14.10
N GLU A 247 10.05 -19.51 13.33
CA GLU A 247 10.77 -20.77 13.57
C GLU A 247 11.90 -20.52 14.57
N LEU A 248 12.11 -21.44 15.52
CA LEU A 248 13.12 -21.31 16.55
C LEU A 248 14.52 -21.61 16.00
N LEU A 249 15.53 -20.82 16.39
CA LEU A 249 16.93 -20.99 15.98
C LEU A 249 17.85 -21.56 17.08
N VAL A 250 17.41 -21.49 18.33
CA VAL A 250 18.20 -21.89 19.50
C VAL A 250 17.78 -23.25 20.04
N SER A 251 18.71 -23.93 20.74
CA SER A 251 18.47 -25.22 21.39
C SER A 251 18.67 -25.16 22.90
N GLU A 252 18.12 -26.13 23.64
CA GLU A 252 18.37 -26.25 25.08
C GLU A 252 19.86 -26.48 25.35
N GLY A 253 20.40 -25.84 26.39
CA GLY A 253 21.82 -25.86 26.76
C GLY A 253 22.69 -24.83 26.02
N GLU A 254 22.14 -24.10 25.06
CA GLU A 254 22.88 -23.06 24.33
C GLU A 254 23.08 -21.80 25.17
N SER A 255 24.28 -21.21 25.10
CA SER A 255 24.56 -19.89 25.69
C SER A 255 24.19 -18.79 24.69
N ILE A 256 23.36 -17.86 25.14
CA ILE A 256 22.83 -16.76 24.35
C ILE A 256 23.16 -15.41 24.99
N LYS A 257 23.30 -14.39 24.15
CA LYS A 257 23.53 -13.00 24.58
C LYS A 257 22.22 -12.24 24.69
N PHE A 258 22.23 -11.16 25.46
CA PHE A 258 21.15 -10.17 25.47
C PHE A 258 20.88 -9.68 24.03
N ASP A 259 19.60 -9.54 23.68
CA ASP A 259 19.11 -9.16 22.36
C ASP A 259 19.49 -10.11 21.19
N GLN A 260 20.04 -11.29 21.49
CA GLN A 260 20.28 -12.31 20.46
C GLN A 260 18.95 -12.81 19.88
N PRO A 261 18.80 -12.93 18.54
CA PRO A 261 17.61 -13.50 17.92
C PRO A 261 17.38 -14.95 18.37
N LEU A 262 16.20 -15.23 18.93
CA LEU A 262 15.76 -16.58 19.27
C LEU A 262 15.08 -17.27 18.09
N THR A 263 14.52 -16.49 17.15
CA THR A 263 13.75 -16.99 16.02
C THR A 263 14.25 -16.47 14.68
N SER A 264 13.91 -17.18 13.61
CA SER A 264 14.02 -16.68 12.25
C SER A 264 13.04 -15.51 12.01
N ASN A 265 13.27 -14.75 10.95
CA ASN A 265 12.35 -13.71 10.52
C ASN A 265 11.27 -14.31 9.61
N PRO A 266 9.99 -14.44 10.05
CA PRO A 266 8.92 -14.97 9.22
C PRO A 266 8.43 -13.99 8.15
N ASN A 267 8.85 -12.73 8.20
CA ASN A 267 8.29 -11.67 7.37
C ASN A 267 8.78 -11.78 5.92
N VAL A 268 7.82 -11.90 5.01
CA VAL A 268 8.02 -11.91 3.55
C VAL A 268 7.37 -10.71 2.86
N GLY A 269 6.70 -9.86 3.64
CA GLY A 269 6.05 -8.65 3.17
C GLY A 269 6.98 -7.44 3.15
N GLY A 270 6.38 -6.26 3.09
CA GLY A 270 7.08 -4.99 3.24
C GLY A 270 6.28 -3.81 2.72
N PHE A 271 6.75 -2.65 3.14
CA PHE A 271 6.25 -1.35 2.76
C PHE A 271 7.23 -0.66 1.80
N GLY A 272 6.70 0.11 0.86
CA GLY A 272 7.45 0.95 -0.05
C GLY A 272 6.80 2.30 -0.21
N GLN A 273 7.62 3.28 -0.56
CA GLN A 273 7.18 4.60 -0.97
C GLN A 273 7.58 4.85 -2.41
N GLY A 274 6.76 5.62 -3.12
CA GLY A 274 7.05 6.12 -4.45
C GLY A 274 6.55 7.55 -4.56
N ASP A 275 7.23 8.33 -5.39
CA ASP A 275 6.89 9.72 -5.65
C ASP A 275 6.72 9.88 -7.16
N ALA A 276 5.73 10.69 -7.56
CA ALA A 276 5.52 11.08 -8.94
C ALA A 276 5.19 12.57 -9.01
N GLU A 277 5.17 13.11 -10.22
CA GLU A 277 4.79 14.50 -10.45
C GLU A 277 3.76 14.57 -11.57
N ILE A 278 2.83 15.51 -11.45
CA ILE A 278 1.79 15.75 -12.42
C ILE A 278 1.71 17.23 -12.76
N VAL A 279 1.60 17.56 -14.04
CA VAL A 279 1.39 18.95 -14.47
C VAL A 279 -0.10 19.21 -14.67
N LEU A 280 -0.67 20.14 -13.91
CA LEU A 280 -1.99 20.68 -14.22
C LEU A 280 -1.82 21.73 -15.31
N GLN A 281 -2.23 21.38 -16.54
CA GLN A 281 -1.93 22.16 -17.74
C GLN A 281 -3.12 23.01 -18.18
N ASP A 282 -2.82 24.26 -18.55
CA ASP A 282 -3.78 25.17 -19.18
C ASP A 282 -3.72 24.97 -20.71
N PRO A 283 -4.83 24.60 -21.38
CA PRO A 283 -4.89 24.50 -22.83
C PRO A 283 -4.41 25.76 -23.57
N LEU A 284 -4.66 26.94 -23.02
CA LEU A 284 -4.28 28.21 -23.65
C LEU A 284 -2.76 28.40 -23.69
N ARG A 285 -2.03 27.91 -22.67
CA ARG A 285 -0.56 27.94 -22.66
C ARG A 285 0.01 27.10 -23.79
N VAL A 286 -0.59 25.94 -24.06
CA VAL A 286 -0.16 25.04 -25.16
C VAL A 286 -0.50 25.67 -26.51
N GLN A 287 -1.68 26.24 -26.69
CA GLN A 287 -2.06 26.93 -27.92
C GLN A 287 -1.15 28.12 -28.23
N GLY A 288 -0.87 28.96 -27.22
CA GLY A 288 0.06 30.08 -27.36
C GLY A 288 1.47 29.62 -27.72
N LEU A 289 1.96 28.54 -27.10
CA LEU A 289 3.24 27.93 -27.43
C LEU A 289 3.29 27.45 -28.89
N LEU A 290 2.26 26.77 -29.39
CA LEU A 290 2.22 26.30 -30.77
C LEU A 290 2.25 27.47 -31.77
N LEU A 291 1.50 28.55 -31.50
CA LEU A 291 1.52 29.76 -32.34
C LEU A 291 2.89 30.44 -32.33
N PHE A 292 3.54 30.52 -31.18
CA PHE A 292 4.90 31.03 -31.06
C PHE A 292 5.91 30.16 -31.83
N LEU A 293 5.83 28.84 -31.72
CA LEU A 293 6.71 27.94 -32.47
C LEU A 293 6.51 28.08 -33.98
N ALA A 294 5.27 28.22 -34.44
CA ALA A 294 4.98 28.48 -35.85
C ALA A 294 5.57 29.81 -36.33
N SER A 295 5.50 30.87 -35.53
CA SER A 295 6.09 32.18 -35.88
C SER A 295 7.62 32.13 -35.92
N VAL A 296 8.26 31.38 -35.02
CA VAL A 296 9.71 31.15 -35.02
C VAL A 296 10.13 30.38 -36.28
N ILE A 297 9.42 29.31 -36.64
CA ILE A 297 9.71 28.54 -37.87
C ILE A 297 9.58 29.46 -39.10
N LEU A 298 8.53 30.27 -39.17
CA LEU A 298 8.32 31.19 -40.27
C LEU A 298 9.45 32.24 -40.36
N ALA A 299 9.87 32.80 -39.22
CA ALA A 299 10.98 33.74 -39.16
C ALA A 299 12.30 33.09 -39.61
N GLN A 300 12.59 31.87 -39.17
CA GLN A 300 13.77 31.12 -39.60
C GLN A 300 13.78 30.88 -41.11
N ILE A 301 12.64 30.49 -41.69
CA ILE A 301 12.50 30.32 -43.15
C ILE A 301 12.78 31.64 -43.87
N PHE A 302 12.15 32.74 -43.44
CA PHE A 302 12.34 34.04 -44.10
C PHE A 302 13.77 34.56 -43.98
N LEU A 303 14.44 34.37 -42.84
CA LEU A 303 15.85 34.76 -42.67
C LEU A 303 16.75 33.98 -43.64
N VAL A 304 16.53 32.67 -43.80
CA VAL A 304 17.29 31.84 -44.75
C VAL A 304 17.00 32.26 -46.19
N LEU A 305 15.74 32.46 -46.56
CA LEU A 305 15.36 32.92 -47.90
C LEU A 305 15.95 34.30 -48.21
N LYS A 306 15.93 35.22 -47.24
CA LYS A 306 16.50 36.56 -47.41
C LYS A 306 18.01 36.50 -47.56
N LYS A 307 18.70 35.69 -46.76
CA LYS A 307 20.14 35.43 -46.93
C LYS A 307 20.44 34.90 -48.33
N LYS A 308 19.71 33.87 -48.77
CA LYS A 308 19.89 33.28 -50.11
C LYS A 308 19.58 34.27 -51.24
N GLN A 309 18.62 35.16 -51.04
CA GLN A 309 18.34 36.24 -51.99
C GLN A 309 19.53 37.22 -52.08
N PHE A 310 20.09 37.62 -50.94
CA PHE A 310 21.20 38.58 -50.90
C PHE A 310 22.52 37.99 -51.41
N GLU A 311 22.79 36.71 -51.15
CA GLU A 311 23.93 35.98 -51.73
C GLU A 311 23.94 36.08 -53.26
N LYS A 312 22.78 36.11 -53.93
CA LYS A 312 22.70 36.32 -55.39
C LYS A 312 23.16 37.72 -55.82
N VAL A 313 22.89 38.75 -55.01
CA VAL A 313 23.34 40.12 -55.29
C VAL A 313 24.85 40.23 -55.09
N GLN A 314 25.38 39.71 -53.98
CA GLN A 314 26.82 39.67 -53.73
C GLN A 314 27.58 38.92 -54.85
N LEU A 315 27.02 37.81 -55.34
CA LEU A 315 27.58 37.07 -56.47
C LEU A 315 27.59 37.88 -57.78
N ALA A 316 26.56 38.71 -58.02
CA ALA A 316 26.48 39.54 -59.22
C ALA A 316 27.43 40.75 -59.16
N GLU A 317 27.61 41.35 -57.97
CA GLU A 317 28.46 42.53 -57.77
C GLU A 317 29.93 42.18 -57.51
N MET A 318 30.25 40.91 -57.23
CA MET A 318 31.58 40.41 -56.84
C MET A 318 32.25 41.23 -55.72
N ASN A 319 31.44 41.93 -54.93
CA ASN A 319 31.86 42.75 -53.82
C ASN A 319 31.06 42.32 -52.60
N PHE A 320 31.75 41.99 -51.51
CA PHE A 320 31.19 41.21 -50.39
C PHE A 320 30.86 42.07 -49.18
#